data_AF-A0A4R0S3B4-F1
#
_entry.id   AF-A0A4R0S3B4-F1
#
_cell.length_a   1.000
_cell.length_b   1.000
_cell.length_c   1.000
_cell.angle_alpha   90.00
_cell.angle_beta   90.00
_cell.angle_gamma   90.00
#
_symmetry.space_group_name_H-M   'P 1'
#
loop_
_entity.id
_entity.type
_entity.pdbx_description
1 polymer ?
#
loop_
_entity_poly.entity_id
_entity_poly.type
_entity_poly.pdbx_seq_one_letter_code
_entity_poly.pdbx_strand_id
1 'polypeptide(L)'
;MDVDHEPDDAQRTRIPENKAASQPGDHRPANVNDLPYELLSSIILCWTEVDEEAAWMASMVSQQWRRIVLDCPSAWSKIHISLLPKSAQEEHDPEWCIEEDYLEWLTSPRGKARPLHLWAQRAGDTIITLSIRAASTVPYVDQKIVDIAKELMGLAVKLRHLKITSESSSFLDGVVPMFCTISRTWQTVDLTLDPSVVRTTMHHDVGEFRARLEDIWKTLQPAEDLRKLSFRRCLPTLQGDFLAASSRLTHLTIHDADGDHAHMLQVLSKCGNLISLNLSFRPLPATSIKLDHFDIDPDPPTTAPTPFPDFPIILPSLIDISFDKMATDTCGHYLQWLSTPSLRHFAMQNLGLAEIEHRIASDEKTYEIMAPFGDSMTAFMQRVTCLQTMQIVNSPLPDRQMLQVLSHLSDLQELSLGEMNVGGLLLRGLGRVHAGTKPNAPLVTCRELKILKLVDCDFVTGTQLVELVRRRSCKEAEIVPLQRLDVEACVQVLRNDLDVLYHDHPLLALRYIAKMA
;
A
#
# COMPACT_ATOMS: atom_id res chain seq x y z
N MET A 1 73.71 -2.40 4.49
CA MET A 1 74.93 -2.47 3.67
C MET A 1 74.52 -2.10 2.28
N ASP A 2 74.97 -0.93 1.84
CA ASP A 2 74.93 -0.44 0.47
C ASP A 2 75.39 -1.51 -0.53
N VAL A 3 74.84 -1.48 -1.74
CA VAL A 3 75.59 -1.11 -2.95
C VAL A 3 74.63 -1.15 -4.16
N ASP A 4 74.64 -0.03 -4.87
CA ASP A 4 74.07 0.27 -6.18
C ASP A 4 74.37 -0.77 -7.28
N HIS A 5 73.45 -0.93 -8.23
CA HIS A 5 73.75 -0.84 -9.67
C HIS A 5 72.46 -0.92 -10.51
N GLU A 6 72.09 0.20 -11.14
CA GLU A 6 71.46 0.21 -12.47
C GLU A 6 72.49 -0.27 -13.51
N PRO A 7 72.03 -0.80 -14.67
CA PRO A 7 71.89 0.11 -15.82
C PRO A 7 70.66 -0.15 -16.70
N ASP A 8 70.24 0.96 -17.34
CA ASP A 8 69.74 1.10 -18.72
C ASP A 8 69.35 -0.18 -19.47
N ASP A 9 68.10 -0.24 -19.96
CA ASP A 9 67.95 -0.15 -21.41
C ASP A 9 66.56 0.28 -21.89
N ALA A 10 66.62 1.08 -22.94
CA ALA A 10 65.54 1.87 -23.49
C ALA A 10 64.65 1.06 -24.45
N GLN A 11 63.33 1.23 -24.34
CA GLN A 11 62.41 1.12 -25.47
C GLN A 11 61.12 1.93 -25.21
N ARG A 12 61.26 3.26 -25.31
CA ARG A 12 60.13 4.18 -25.46
C ARG A 12 59.57 4.07 -26.88
N THR A 13 58.50 3.32 -27.03
CA THR A 13 57.60 3.41 -28.18
C THR A 13 56.99 4.82 -28.23
N ARG A 14 57.38 5.59 -29.25
CA ARG A 14 56.78 6.88 -29.58
C ARG A 14 55.35 6.66 -30.06
N ILE A 15 54.39 6.92 -29.17
CA ILE A 15 52.99 7.15 -29.56
C ILE A 15 52.93 8.55 -30.19
N PRO A 16 52.36 8.73 -31.39
CA PRO A 16 52.24 10.04 -32.00
C PRO A 16 51.34 10.95 -31.14
N GLU A 17 51.92 12.05 -30.65
CA GLU A 17 51.20 13.16 -30.03
C GLU A 17 50.20 13.74 -31.04
N ASN A 18 48.95 13.27 -30.94
CA ASN A 18 47.83 13.93 -31.59
C ASN A 18 47.49 15.18 -30.76
N LYS A 19 48.22 16.28 -31.00
CA LYS A 19 47.91 17.63 -30.50
C LYS A 19 46.66 18.18 -31.20
N ALA A 20 45.51 17.58 -30.90
CA ALA A 20 44.23 18.26 -30.97
C ALA A 20 43.79 18.49 -29.52
N ALA A 21 44.37 19.51 -28.90
CA ALA A 21 43.94 20.00 -27.60
C ALA A 21 42.51 20.55 -27.75
N SER A 22 41.52 19.67 -27.59
CA SER A 22 40.17 20.07 -27.24
C SER A 22 40.28 20.86 -25.94
N GLN A 23 40.11 22.18 -26.05
CA GLN A 23 39.94 23.03 -24.88
C GLN A 23 38.88 22.36 -23.98
N PRO A 24 39.16 22.10 -22.70
CA PRO A 24 38.13 21.62 -21.79
C PRO A 24 37.01 22.66 -21.84
N GLY A 25 35.88 22.27 -22.43
CA GLY A 25 34.71 23.13 -22.49
C GLY A 25 34.45 23.63 -21.08
N ASP A 26 34.26 24.93 -20.94
CA ASP A 26 33.89 25.61 -19.70
C ASP A 26 32.50 25.10 -19.29
N HIS A 27 32.45 23.87 -18.79
CA HIS A 27 31.27 23.22 -18.24
C HIS A 27 31.05 23.83 -16.87
N ARG A 28 30.59 25.08 -16.85
CA ARG A 28 29.97 25.63 -15.65
C ARG A 28 28.85 24.67 -15.26
N PRO A 29 28.85 24.15 -14.02
CA PRO A 29 27.76 23.32 -13.56
C PRO A 29 26.47 24.12 -13.76
N ALA A 30 25.46 23.49 -14.38
CA ALA A 30 24.18 24.13 -14.60
C ALA A 30 23.65 24.61 -13.25
N ASN A 31 23.42 25.92 -13.12
CA ASN A 31 22.93 26.48 -11.87
C ASN A 31 21.44 26.17 -11.79
N VAL A 32 20.99 25.54 -10.70
CA VAL A 32 19.57 25.23 -10.47
C VAL A 32 18.71 26.50 -10.54
N ASN A 33 19.27 27.67 -10.20
CA ASN A 33 18.56 28.95 -10.31
C ASN A 33 18.29 29.39 -11.76
N ASP A 34 18.96 28.80 -12.76
CA ASP A 34 18.71 29.06 -14.18
C ASP A 34 17.51 28.25 -14.71
N LEU A 35 16.92 27.36 -13.90
CA LEU A 35 15.73 26.62 -14.27
C LEU A 35 14.51 27.55 -14.41
N PRO A 36 13.60 27.27 -15.37
CA PRO A 36 12.32 27.95 -15.48
C PRO A 36 11.52 27.94 -14.17
N TYR A 37 10.74 29.00 -13.97
CA TYR A 37 9.86 29.19 -12.81
C TYR A 37 8.98 27.97 -12.55
N GLU A 38 8.40 27.40 -13.61
CA GLU A 38 7.47 26.27 -13.55
C GLU A 38 8.17 25.01 -13.04
N LEU A 39 9.40 24.74 -13.49
CA LEU A 39 10.19 23.59 -13.02
C LEU A 39 10.58 23.75 -11.56
N LEU A 40 11.02 24.93 -11.14
CA LEU A 40 11.34 25.21 -9.75
C LEU A 40 10.11 25.08 -8.84
N SER A 41 8.94 25.56 -9.28
CA SER A 41 7.69 25.39 -8.54
C SER A 41 7.31 23.92 -8.39
N SER A 42 7.49 23.13 -9.46
CA SER A 42 7.22 21.68 -9.44
C SER A 42 8.18 20.94 -8.51
N ILE A 43 9.46 21.31 -8.52
CA ILE A 43 10.46 20.78 -7.57
C ILE A 43 10.03 21.08 -6.12
N ILE A 44 9.61 22.32 -5.83
CA ILE A 44 9.14 22.70 -4.49
C ILE A 44 7.89 21.90 -4.10
N LEU A 45 6.93 21.72 -5.01
CA LEU A 45 5.73 20.91 -4.75
C LEU A 45 6.10 19.46 -4.45
N CYS A 46 6.97 18.84 -5.26
CA CYS A 46 7.49 17.50 -4.98
C CYS A 46 8.23 17.45 -3.63
N TRP A 47 8.99 18.48 -3.27
CA TRP A 47 9.66 18.55 -1.98
C TRP A 47 8.65 18.61 -0.81
N THR A 48 7.55 19.35 -0.95
CA THR A 48 6.47 19.40 0.06
C THR A 48 5.67 18.10 0.20
N GLU A 49 5.85 17.13 -0.70
CA GLU A 49 5.33 15.77 -0.52
C GLU A 49 6.19 14.94 0.45
N VAL A 50 7.48 15.26 0.56
CA VAL A 50 8.46 14.47 1.31
C VAL A 50 8.89 15.15 2.61
N ASP A 51 9.02 16.47 2.62
CA ASP A 51 9.45 17.28 3.77
C ASP A 51 8.35 18.29 4.13
N GLU A 52 7.88 18.21 5.38
CA GLU A 52 6.81 19.02 5.94
C GLU A 52 7.20 20.51 6.08
N GLU A 53 8.49 20.80 6.09
CA GLU A 53 9.04 22.16 6.19
C GLU A 53 9.54 22.71 4.85
N ALA A 54 9.42 21.94 3.76
CA ALA A 54 9.97 22.27 2.44
C ALA A 54 9.65 23.70 1.98
N ALA A 55 8.40 24.17 2.16
CA ALA A 55 8.02 25.54 1.74
C ALA A 55 8.77 26.62 2.52
N TRP A 56 9.02 26.40 3.81
CA TRP A 56 9.82 27.31 4.64
C TRP A 56 11.29 27.25 4.25
N MET A 57 11.83 26.03 4.08
CA MET A 57 13.22 25.81 3.68
C MET A 57 13.52 26.44 2.32
N ALA A 58 12.66 26.21 1.33
CA ALA A 58 12.73 26.85 0.02
C ALA A 58 12.79 28.38 0.11
N SER A 59 12.06 28.99 1.07
CA SER A 59 12.06 30.45 1.25
C SER A 59 13.38 31.03 1.76
N MET A 60 14.30 30.16 2.21
CA MET A 60 15.61 30.53 2.76
C MET A 60 16.77 30.20 1.81
N VAL A 61 16.54 29.41 0.75
CA VAL A 61 17.58 29.00 -0.22
C VAL A 61 18.15 30.20 -0.97
N SER A 62 17.28 30.97 -1.64
CA SER A 62 17.68 32.17 -2.39
C SER A 62 16.50 33.14 -2.53
N GLN A 63 16.76 34.39 -2.96
CA GLN A 63 15.69 35.35 -3.21
C GLN A 63 14.73 34.88 -4.31
N GLN A 64 15.23 34.15 -5.31
CA GLN A 64 14.42 33.61 -6.39
C GLN A 64 13.50 32.51 -5.87
N TRP A 65 14.05 31.53 -5.15
CA TRP A 65 13.25 30.45 -4.53
C TRP A 65 12.20 31.01 -3.58
N ARG A 66 12.56 32.04 -2.81
CA ARG A 66 11.62 32.74 -1.93
C ARG A 66 10.46 33.36 -2.68
N ARG A 67 10.70 34.04 -3.82
CA ARG A 67 9.61 34.58 -4.65
C ARG A 67 8.72 33.45 -5.16
N ILE A 68 9.34 32.42 -5.73
CA ILE A 68 8.62 31.27 -6.32
C ILE A 68 7.73 30.58 -5.28
N VAL A 69 8.27 30.26 -4.09
CA VAL A 69 7.46 29.58 -3.07
C VAL A 69 6.35 30.47 -2.53
N LEU A 70 6.58 31.78 -2.38
CA LEU A 70 5.55 32.71 -1.92
C LEU A 70 4.44 32.94 -2.97
N ASP A 71 4.78 32.85 -4.25
CA ASP A 71 3.86 32.95 -5.38
C ASP A 71 3.20 31.58 -5.72
N CYS A 72 3.50 30.53 -4.96
CA CYS A 72 2.95 29.18 -5.14
C CYS A 72 2.08 28.77 -3.93
N PRO A 73 0.77 29.12 -3.91
CA PRO A 73 -0.11 28.80 -2.79
C PRO A 73 -0.20 27.30 -2.46
N SER A 74 -0.11 26.44 -3.48
CA SER A 74 -0.12 24.99 -3.31
C SER A 74 1.04 24.46 -2.47
N ALA A 75 2.20 25.12 -2.47
CA ALA A 75 3.32 24.75 -1.59
C ALA A 75 2.99 24.95 -0.10
N TRP A 76 2.01 25.80 0.20
CA TRP A 76 1.52 26.10 1.56
C TRP A 76 0.22 25.37 1.90
N SER A 77 -0.25 24.46 1.04
CA SER A 77 -1.54 23.76 1.23
C SER A 77 -1.51 22.70 2.34
N LYS A 78 -0.32 22.29 2.79
CA LYS A 78 -0.15 21.20 3.77
C LYS A 78 0.33 21.72 5.11
N ILE A 79 -0.58 21.90 6.04
CA ILE A 79 -0.25 22.32 7.40
C ILE A 79 0.14 21.08 8.20
N HIS A 80 1.41 20.99 8.58
CA HIS A 80 1.89 19.97 9.51
C HIS A 80 2.02 20.52 10.93
N ILE A 81 1.51 19.76 11.90
CA ILE A 81 1.58 20.07 13.32
C ILE A 81 2.17 18.87 14.05
N SER A 82 3.35 19.07 14.62
CA SER A 82 4.02 18.06 15.45
C SER A 82 3.95 18.46 16.92
N LEU A 83 3.16 17.72 17.70
CA LEU A 83 3.08 17.78 19.15
C LEU A 83 3.73 16.54 19.76
N LEU A 84 5.04 16.42 19.55
CA LEU A 84 5.85 15.29 20.03
C LEU A 84 6.79 15.75 21.16
N PRO A 85 7.21 14.85 22.07
CA PRO A 85 8.29 15.14 22.99
C PRO A 85 9.56 15.51 22.22
N LYS A 86 10.36 16.45 22.73
CA LYS A 86 11.60 16.90 22.04
C LYS A 86 12.54 15.74 21.70
N SER A 87 12.65 14.76 22.60
CA SER A 87 13.45 13.55 22.39
C SER A 87 12.99 12.72 21.18
N ALA A 88 11.69 12.69 20.88
CA ALA A 88 11.16 11.98 19.72
C ALA A 88 11.33 12.76 18.40
N GLN A 89 11.57 14.08 18.47
CA GLN A 89 11.82 14.92 17.30
C GLN A 89 13.26 14.83 16.81
N GLU A 90 14.22 14.63 17.73
CA GLU A 90 15.66 14.61 17.44
C GLU A 90 16.11 13.35 16.69
N GLU A 91 15.42 12.21 16.87
CA GLU A 91 15.83 10.92 16.29
C GLU A 91 15.30 10.63 14.88
N HIS A 92 14.35 11.42 14.37
CA HIS A 92 13.67 11.08 13.11
C HIS A 92 14.42 11.53 11.85
N ASP A 93 15.57 12.20 11.98
CA ASP A 93 16.34 12.68 10.83
C ASP A 93 17.87 12.57 10.94
N PRO A 94 18.44 11.40 11.31
CA PRO A 94 19.89 11.22 11.37
C PRO A 94 20.54 11.15 9.98
N GLU A 95 19.77 10.87 8.92
CA GLU A 95 20.29 10.68 7.57
C GLU A 95 20.37 11.98 6.75
N TRP A 96 19.60 13.03 7.07
CA TRP A 96 19.69 14.31 6.35
C TRP A 96 20.72 15.28 6.93
N CYS A 97 21.21 15.04 8.14
CA CYS A 97 22.13 15.94 8.85
C CYS A 97 23.48 15.28 9.14
N ILE A 98 24.04 14.55 8.17
CA ILE A 98 25.38 13.95 8.34
C ILE A 98 26.48 15.03 8.37
N GLU A 99 26.18 16.28 7.99
CA GLU A 99 27.16 17.36 7.84
C GLU A 99 26.88 18.64 8.64
N GLU A 100 25.73 18.78 9.33
CA GLU A 100 25.45 19.98 10.14
C GLU A 100 26.07 19.85 11.54
N ASP A 101 27.00 20.75 11.88
CA ASP A 101 27.55 20.85 13.23
C ASP A 101 26.41 21.06 14.25
N TYR A 102 26.50 20.45 15.44
CA TYR A 102 25.48 20.56 16.51
C TYR A 102 25.06 22.02 16.83
N LEU A 103 25.95 22.99 16.59
CA LEU A 103 25.67 24.42 16.75
C LEU A 103 24.75 24.97 15.66
N GLU A 104 24.87 24.51 14.42
CA GLU A 104 23.99 24.89 13.31
C GLU A 104 22.57 24.37 13.56
N TRP A 105 22.46 23.14 14.08
CA TRP A 105 21.18 22.55 14.48
C TRP A 105 20.43 23.41 15.51
N LEU A 106 21.11 23.95 16.53
CA LEU A 106 20.49 24.84 17.53
C LEU A 106 19.97 26.15 16.93
N THR A 107 20.63 26.66 15.89
CA THR A 107 20.19 27.86 15.17
C THR A 107 19.18 27.56 14.07
N SER A 108 19.07 26.29 13.69
CA SER A 108 18.28 25.85 12.56
C SER A 108 16.85 26.36 12.67
N PRO A 109 16.27 26.85 11.58
CA PRO A 109 14.86 27.17 11.54
C PRO A 109 14.01 25.91 11.70
N ARG A 110 14.55 24.71 11.44
CA ARG A 110 13.82 23.44 11.51
C ARG A 110 13.32 23.15 12.92
N GLY A 111 12.14 22.52 13.01
CA GLY A 111 11.51 22.15 14.29
C GLY A 111 10.88 23.31 15.07
N LYS A 112 11.00 24.55 14.58
CA LYS A 112 10.31 25.71 15.18
C LYS A 112 8.87 25.76 14.72
N ALA A 113 7.95 25.85 15.68
CA ALA A 113 6.53 26.03 15.41
C ALA A 113 6.30 27.23 14.47
N ARG A 114 5.60 26.97 13.36
CA ARG A 114 5.30 27.98 12.35
C ARG A 114 3.92 28.59 12.65
N PRO A 115 3.75 29.91 12.54
CA PRO A 115 2.45 30.51 12.82
C PRO A 115 1.40 30.02 11.80
N LEU A 116 0.31 29.41 12.28
CA LEU A 116 -0.72 28.83 11.40
C LEU A 116 -1.40 29.91 10.54
N HIS A 117 -1.57 31.12 11.08
CA HIS A 117 -2.12 32.24 10.30
C HIS A 117 -1.26 32.62 9.08
N LEU A 118 0.07 32.43 9.13
CA LEU A 118 0.93 32.69 7.97
C LEU A 118 0.81 31.59 6.93
N TRP A 119 0.72 30.33 7.36
CA TRP A 119 0.41 29.21 6.47
C TRP A 119 -0.91 29.45 5.73
N ALA A 120 -1.94 29.78 6.51
CA ALA A 120 -3.27 30.08 6.02
C ALA A 120 -3.31 31.21 4.99
N GLN A 121 -2.61 32.31 5.29
CA GLN A 121 -2.53 33.46 4.41
C GLN A 121 -1.85 33.09 3.08
N ARG A 122 -0.77 32.30 3.12
CA ARG A 122 0.00 31.92 1.94
C ARG A 122 -0.66 30.82 1.11
N ALA A 123 -1.42 29.94 1.74
CA ALA A 123 -2.21 28.92 1.05
C ALA A 123 -3.28 29.53 0.11
N GLY A 124 -3.62 30.81 0.30
CA GLY A 124 -4.62 31.49 -0.52
C GLY A 124 -5.93 30.71 -0.49
N ASP A 125 -6.56 30.52 -1.65
CA ASP A 125 -7.81 29.75 -1.79
C ASP A 125 -7.61 28.25 -2.06
N THR A 126 -6.39 27.77 -1.87
CA THR A 126 -6.08 26.36 -2.06
C THR A 126 -6.75 25.51 -0.98
N ILE A 127 -7.12 24.29 -1.36
CA ILE A 127 -7.55 23.25 -0.44
C ILE A 127 -6.44 22.96 0.57
N ILE A 128 -6.78 22.86 1.84
CA ILE A 128 -5.83 22.61 2.92
C ILE A 128 -5.90 21.15 3.37
N THR A 129 -4.72 20.54 3.46
CA THR A 129 -4.47 19.28 4.16
C THR A 129 -3.89 19.59 5.54
N LEU A 130 -4.53 19.10 6.59
CA LEU A 130 -4.06 19.22 7.95
C LEU A 130 -3.51 17.88 8.41
N SER A 131 -2.23 17.85 8.76
CA SER A 131 -1.56 16.68 9.32
C SER A 131 -1.14 16.97 10.75
N ILE A 132 -1.58 16.13 11.70
CA ILE A 132 -1.27 16.26 13.11
C ILE A 132 -0.57 14.99 13.58
N ARG A 133 0.64 15.13 14.10
CA ARG A 133 1.34 14.07 14.84
C ARG A 133 1.37 14.48 16.29
N ALA A 134 0.77 13.71 17.17
CA ALA A 134 0.66 14.10 18.57
C ALA A 134 0.84 12.92 19.52
N ALA A 135 1.64 13.16 20.57
CA ALA A 135 1.78 12.26 21.68
C ALA A 135 0.99 12.74 22.90
N SER A 136 0.21 11.84 23.48
CA SER A 136 -0.48 11.98 24.77
C SER A 136 0.48 12.28 25.92
N THR A 137 1.77 11.93 25.78
CA THR A 137 2.81 12.24 26.76
C THR A 137 3.24 13.72 26.75
N VAL A 138 2.84 14.51 25.75
CA VAL A 138 3.17 15.94 25.70
C VAL A 138 2.33 16.73 26.70
N PRO A 139 2.95 17.50 27.61
CA PRO A 139 2.21 18.33 28.56
C PRO A 139 1.27 19.31 27.85
N TYR A 140 0.02 19.36 28.34
CA TYR A 140 -1.04 20.24 27.83
C TYR A 140 -1.33 20.05 26.33
N VAL A 141 -1.16 18.83 25.80
CA VAL A 141 -1.47 18.52 24.39
C VAL A 141 -2.90 18.90 24.04
N ASP A 142 -3.87 18.64 24.92
CA ASP A 142 -5.28 18.98 24.70
C ASP A 142 -5.48 20.49 24.54
N GLN A 143 -4.86 21.29 25.40
CA GLN A 143 -4.94 22.76 25.33
C GLN A 143 -4.31 23.27 24.03
N LYS A 144 -3.16 22.72 23.62
CA LYS A 144 -2.52 23.08 22.34
C LYS A 144 -3.42 22.75 21.16
N ILE A 145 -4.04 21.56 21.16
CA ILE A 145 -4.99 21.15 20.11
C ILE A 145 -6.20 22.09 20.07
N VAL A 146 -6.74 22.48 21.22
CA VAL A 146 -7.83 23.48 21.30
C VAL A 146 -7.41 24.83 20.72
N ASP A 147 -6.20 25.29 20.99
CA ASP A 147 -5.72 26.58 20.48
C ASP A 147 -5.44 26.51 18.96
N ILE A 148 -4.88 25.41 18.48
CA ILE A 148 -4.77 25.10 17.05
C ILE A 148 -6.16 25.09 16.39
N ALA A 149 -7.13 24.42 17.01
CA ALA A 149 -8.50 24.34 16.51
C ALA A 149 -9.12 25.73 16.36
N LYS A 150 -8.93 26.61 17.35
CA LYS A 150 -9.41 28.01 17.29
C LYS A 150 -8.78 28.78 16.14
N GLU A 151 -7.47 28.65 15.93
CA GLU A 151 -6.77 29.32 14.82
C GLU A 151 -7.26 28.84 13.46
N LEU A 152 -7.59 27.54 13.35
CA LEU A 152 -8.07 26.93 12.10
C LEU A 152 -9.55 27.20 11.80
N MET A 153 -10.34 27.74 12.74
CA MET A 153 -11.75 28.07 12.50
C MET A 153 -11.95 29.01 11.30
N GLY A 154 -11.04 29.96 11.11
CA GLY A 154 -11.07 30.86 9.94
C GLY A 154 -10.84 30.15 8.60
N LEU A 155 -10.36 28.91 8.62
CA LEU A 155 -10.03 28.09 7.45
C LEU A 155 -10.95 26.89 7.27
N ALA A 156 -12.00 26.78 8.09
CA ALA A 156 -12.95 25.67 8.09
C ALA A 156 -13.40 25.26 6.68
N VAL A 157 -13.69 26.26 5.83
CA VAL A 157 -14.19 26.05 4.45
C VAL A 157 -13.12 25.59 3.46
N LYS A 158 -11.84 25.64 3.81
CA LYS A 158 -10.69 25.20 2.97
C LYS A 158 -10.15 23.83 3.38
N LEU A 159 -10.41 23.43 4.63
CA LEU A 159 -10.02 22.12 5.15
C LEU A 159 -10.78 21.00 4.41
N ARG A 160 -10.05 20.11 3.74
CA ARG A 160 -10.62 18.94 3.03
C ARG A 160 -9.98 17.63 3.42
N HIS A 161 -8.71 17.64 3.85
CA HIS A 161 -8.00 16.42 4.21
C HIS A 161 -7.48 16.52 5.64
N LEU A 162 -7.85 15.56 6.48
CA LEU A 162 -7.39 15.44 7.86
C LEU A 162 -6.54 14.18 7.98
N LYS A 163 -5.32 14.33 8.46
CA LYS A 163 -4.45 13.21 8.83
C LYS A 163 -4.06 13.36 10.29
N ILE A 164 -4.34 12.36 11.12
CA ILE A 164 -3.93 12.36 12.52
C ILE A 164 -3.16 11.08 12.81
N THR A 165 -1.98 11.24 13.41
CA THR A 165 -1.14 10.15 13.89
C THR A 165 -0.88 10.32 15.38
N SER A 166 -1.19 9.30 16.16
CA SER A 166 -0.98 9.28 17.60
C SER A 166 -0.67 7.86 18.08
N GLU A 167 -0.11 7.69 19.27
CA GLU A 167 0.03 6.38 19.92
C GLU A 167 -1.25 5.94 20.66
N SER A 168 -2.20 6.85 20.87
CA SER A 168 -3.36 6.62 21.73
C SER A 168 -4.68 6.71 20.97
N SER A 169 -5.53 5.68 21.09
CA SER A 169 -6.87 5.68 20.50
C SER A 169 -7.81 6.65 21.20
N SER A 170 -7.71 6.79 22.53
CA SER A 170 -8.51 7.75 23.29
C SER A 170 -8.20 9.20 22.90
N PHE A 171 -6.94 9.49 22.57
CA PHE A 171 -6.56 10.78 22.00
C PHE A 171 -7.23 11.01 20.64
N LEU A 172 -7.22 10.02 19.74
CA LEU A 172 -7.92 10.13 18.44
C LEU A 172 -9.42 10.36 18.64
N ASP A 173 -10.06 9.61 19.54
CA ASP A 173 -11.48 9.75 19.87
C ASP A 173 -11.83 11.12 20.46
N GLY A 174 -10.91 11.78 21.17
CA GLY A 174 -11.10 13.16 21.64
C GLY A 174 -10.86 14.22 20.56
N VAL A 175 -9.86 14.02 19.71
CA VAL A 175 -9.39 15.04 18.77
C VAL A 175 -10.19 15.08 17.47
N VAL A 176 -10.57 13.93 16.92
CA VAL A 176 -11.35 13.89 15.67
C VAL A 176 -12.69 14.63 15.79
N PRO A 177 -13.50 14.46 16.87
CA PRO A 177 -14.72 15.23 17.07
C PRO A 177 -14.48 16.73 17.04
N MET A 178 -13.40 17.18 17.69
CA MET A 178 -13.04 18.59 17.71
C MET A 178 -12.83 19.13 16.29
N PHE A 179 -12.05 18.46 15.45
CA PHE A 179 -11.81 18.89 14.07
C PHE A 179 -13.05 18.78 13.17
N CYS A 180 -13.93 17.81 13.42
CA CYS A 180 -15.23 17.71 12.74
C CYS A 180 -16.21 18.81 13.16
N THR A 181 -16.05 19.42 14.35
CA THR A 181 -16.82 20.63 14.71
C THR A 181 -16.34 21.87 13.96
N ILE A 182 -15.05 21.93 13.62
CA ILE A 182 -14.44 23.06 12.90
C ILE A 182 -14.86 23.04 11.43
N SER A 183 -14.77 21.87 10.78
CA SER A 183 -15.07 21.75 9.35
C SER A 183 -16.01 20.58 9.09
N ARG A 184 -17.01 20.82 8.22
CA ARG A 184 -17.94 19.81 7.70
C ARG A 184 -17.62 19.39 6.26
N THR A 185 -16.56 19.95 5.69
CA THR A 185 -16.18 19.75 4.29
C THR A 185 -15.08 18.70 4.13
N TRP A 186 -14.80 17.91 5.17
CA TRP A 186 -13.80 16.84 5.09
C TRP A 186 -14.15 15.85 3.98
N GLN A 187 -13.24 15.68 3.03
CA GLN A 187 -13.30 14.70 1.94
C GLN A 187 -12.50 13.45 2.27
N THR A 188 -11.40 13.61 2.99
CA THR A 188 -10.51 12.52 3.40
C THR A 188 -10.17 12.65 4.86
N VAL A 189 -10.31 11.54 5.60
CA VAL A 189 -9.80 11.43 6.97
C VAL A 189 -8.92 10.18 7.06
N ASP A 190 -7.68 10.36 7.52
CA ASP A 190 -6.68 9.31 7.71
C ASP A 190 -6.23 9.29 9.17
N LEU A 191 -6.50 8.19 9.85
CA LEU A 191 -6.23 8.01 11.27
C LEU A 191 -5.21 6.89 11.43
N THR A 192 -4.08 7.19 12.05
CA THR A 192 -3.01 6.22 12.28
C THR A 192 -2.70 6.13 13.77
N LEU A 193 -2.73 4.90 14.28
CA LEU A 193 -2.14 4.58 15.57
C LEU A 193 -0.72 4.08 15.38
N ASP A 194 0.25 4.88 15.82
CA ASP A 194 1.66 4.56 15.70
C ASP A 194 2.33 4.55 17.08
N PRO A 195 2.53 3.36 17.68
CA PRO A 195 3.24 3.22 18.95
C PRO A 195 4.67 3.78 18.89
N SER A 196 5.26 3.89 17.70
CA SER A 196 6.62 4.41 17.53
C SER A 196 6.72 5.92 17.73
N VAL A 197 5.59 6.62 17.95
CA VAL A 197 5.55 8.03 18.34
C VAL A 197 6.14 8.26 19.73
N VAL A 198 6.06 7.27 20.63
CA VAL A 198 6.63 7.34 22.00
C VAL A 198 7.66 6.23 22.16
N ARG A 199 8.86 6.40 21.57
CA ARG A 199 9.96 5.43 21.68
C ARG A 199 10.72 5.46 23.02
N THR A 200 10.37 6.38 23.92
CA THR A 200 11.14 6.61 25.13
C THR A 200 10.92 5.51 26.19
N THR A 201 11.75 4.47 26.08
CA THR A 201 12.50 3.81 27.17
C THR A 201 11.80 2.87 28.16
N MET A 202 10.52 2.55 28.02
CA MET A 202 9.92 1.52 28.89
C MET A 202 9.25 0.44 28.06
N HIS A 203 9.77 -0.79 28.16
CA HIS A 203 9.21 -2.04 27.64
C HIS A 203 7.86 -2.40 28.29
N HIS A 204 6.95 -1.44 28.44
CA HIS A 204 5.61 -1.74 28.89
C HIS A 204 4.95 -2.64 27.87
N ASP A 205 4.52 -3.80 28.38
CA ASP A 205 3.70 -4.78 27.66
C ASP A 205 2.68 -4.04 26.81
N VAL A 206 2.80 -4.21 25.49
CA VAL A 206 1.96 -3.55 24.50
C VAL A 206 0.58 -4.23 24.51
N GLY A 207 -0.15 -4.12 25.62
CA GLY A 207 -1.43 -4.80 25.85
C GLY A 207 -2.60 -4.20 25.05
N GLU A 208 -2.47 -2.98 24.53
CA GLU A 208 -3.55 -2.26 23.84
C GLU A 208 -3.43 -2.31 22.31
N PHE A 209 -3.21 -3.49 21.73
CA PHE A 209 -3.24 -3.63 20.27
C PHE A 209 -4.64 -3.48 19.66
N ARG A 210 -5.72 -3.68 20.47
CA ARG A 210 -7.11 -3.59 20.00
C ARG A 210 -7.69 -2.20 20.19
N ALA A 211 -7.08 -1.22 19.53
CA ALA A 211 -7.57 0.13 19.54
C ALA A 211 -8.88 0.26 18.75
N ARG A 212 -9.95 0.50 19.49
CA ARG A 212 -11.29 0.78 18.98
C ARG A 212 -11.55 2.28 19.05
N LEU A 213 -12.13 2.83 17.98
CA LEU A 213 -12.57 4.23 17.91
C LEU A 213 -14.09 4.26 18.03
N GLU A 214 -14.60 4.63 19.19
CA GLU A 214 -16.00 4.38 19.53
C GLU A 214 -16.98 5.32 18.83
N ASP A 215 -16.65 6.61 18.83
CA ASP A 215 -17.54 7.69 18.40
C ASP A 215 -17.24 8.20 16.99
N ILE A 216 -16.33 7.56 16.26
CA ILE A 216 -15.78 8.11 15.02
C ILE A 216 -16.84 8.25 13.91
N TRP A 217 -17.75 7.28 13.75
CA TRP A 217 -18.78 7.38 12.72
C TRP A 217 -19.81 8.48 13.00
N LYS A 218 -20.22 8.60 14.27
CA LYS A 218 -21.13 9.65 14.74
C LYS A 218 -20.50 11.02 14.54
N THR A 219 -19.22 11.12 14.86
CA THR A 219 -18.40 12.31 14.68
C THR A 219 -18.27 12.75 13.22
N LEU A 220 -18.14 11.79 12.30
CA LEU A 220 -17.99 12.04 10.87
C LEU A 220 -19.33 12.23 10.13
N GLN A 221 -20.46 11.96 10.78
CA GLN A 221 -21.78 12.11 10.19
C GLN A 221 -22.05 13.51 9.59
N PRO A 222 -21.63 14.63 10.21
CA PRO A 222 -21.82 15.96 9.64
C PRO A 222 -20.95 16.25 8.41
N ALA A 223 -19.95 15.42 8.10
CA ALA A 223 -19.04 15.63 6.97
C ALA A 223 -19.67 15.13 5.66
N GLU A 224 -20.48 15.97 5.01
CA GLU A 224 -21.25 15.63 3.80
C GLU A 224 -20.40 15.28 2.57
N ASP A 225 -19.20 15.85 2.52
CA ASP A 225 -18.26 15.64 1.43
C ASP A 225 -17.33 14.45 1.66
N LEU A 226 -17.49 13.70 2.76
CA LEU A 226 -16.59 12.60 3.09
C LEU A 226 -16.68 11.49 2.04
N ARG A 227 -15.54 11.16 1.44
CA ARG A 227 -15.43 10.14 0.37
C ARG A 227 -14.39 9.06 0.69
N LYS A 228 -13.32 9.40 1.42
CA LYS A 228 -12.23 8.49 1.74
C LYS A 228 -11.97 8.43 3.25
N LEU A 229 -11.91 7.21 3.77
CA LEU A 229 -11.50 6.92 5.14
C LEU A 229 -10.35 5.92 5.16
N SER A 230 -9.34 6.24 5.96
CA SER A 230 -8.18 5.39 6.17
C SER A 230 -7.95 5.23 7.67
N PHE A 231 -7.76 3.99 8.09
CA PHE A 231 -7.44 3.62 9.46
C PHE A 231 -6.21 2.74 9.42
N ARG A 232 -5.20 3.06 10.23
CA ARG A 232 -4.00 2.24 10.38
C ARG A 232 -3.82 1.86 11.84
N ARG A 233 -3.77 0.55 12.12
CA ARG A 233 -3.66 -0.02 13.47
C ARG A 233 -4.80 0.38 14.40
N CYS A 234 -5.95 0.74 13.85
CA CYS A 234 -7.17 1.03 14.59
C CYS A 234 -8.40 0.57 13.80
N LEU A 235 -9.50 0.33 14.50
CA LEU A 235 -10.78 -0.02 13.87
C LEU A 235 -11.91 0.87 14.41
N PRO A 236 -12.80 1.35 13.53
CA PRO A 236 -13.95 2.11 13.97
C PRO A 236 -15.04 1.18 14.53
N THR A 237 -15.60 1.50 15.70
CA THR A 237 -16.74 0.74 16.23
C THR A 237 -18.06 1.27 15.71
N LEU A 238 -19.03 0.38 15.54
CA LEU A 238 -20.38 0.72 15.13
C LEU A 238 -21.22 0.88 16.38
N GLN A 239 -21.60 2.12 16.68
CA GLN A 239 -22.61 2.41 17.68
C GLN A 239 -23.78 3.14 17.02
N GLY A 240 -25.00 2.60 17.15
CA GLY A 240 -26.26 3.25 16.75
C GLY A 240 -26.53 3.34 15.23
N ASP A 241 -27.31 4.36 14.82
CA ASP A 241 -27.74 4.58 13.43
C ASP A 241 -26.67 5.33 12.60
N PHE A 242 -25.66 4.61 12.09
CA PHE A 242 -24.53 5.18 11.32
C PHE A 242 -24.74 5.19 9.78
N LEU A 243 -25.98 5.00 9.32
CA LEU A 243 -26.30 4.82 7.89
C LEU A 243 -25.93 6.04 7.02
N ALA A 244 -26.00 7.25 7.56
CA ALA A 244 -25.80 8.47 6.76
C ALA A 244 -24.34 8.67 6.33
N ALA A 245 -23.37 8.49 7.24
CA ALA A 245 -21.95 8.70 6.93
C ALA A 245 -21.39 7.63 6.00
N SER A 246 -21.71 6.36 6.30
CA SER A 246 -21.23 5.17 5.60
C SER A 246 -21.71 5.11 4.15
N SER A 247 -22.93 5.58 3.86
CA SER A 247 -23.47 5.59 2.50
C SER A 247 -22.72 6.52 1.54
N ARG A 248 -21.98 7.52 2.00
CA ARG A 248 -21.24 8.46 1.14
C ARG A 248 -19.82 7.99 0.83
N LEU A 249 -19.36 6.99 1.57
CA LEU A 249 -18.00 6.52 1.49
C LEU A 249 -17.77 5.78 0.17
N THR A 250 -16.72 6.17 -0.53
CA THR A 250 -16.30 5.57 -1.81
C THR A 250 -14.98 4.81 -1.67
N HIS A 251 -14.13 5.18 -0.71
CA HIS A 251 -12.85 4.55 -0.48
C HIS A 251 -12.70 4.25 1.00
N LEU A 252 -12.41 2.99 1.33
CA LEU A 252 -12.13 2.56 2.69
C LEU A 252 -10.80 1.79 2.73
N THR A 253 -9.91 2.23 3.58
CA THR A 253 -8.61 1.57 3.82
C THR A 253 -8.49 1.23 5.29
N ILE A 254 -8.25 -0.03 5.60
CA ILE A 254 -7.91 -0.53 6.92
C ILE A 254 -6.54 -1.17 6.79
N HIS A 255 -5.53 -0.69 7.52
CA HIS A 255 -4.17 -1.16 7.40
C HIS A 255 -3.60 -1.65 8.74
N ASP A 256 -3.05 -2.86 8.77
CA ASP A 256 -2.34 -3.42 9.93
C ASP A 256 -3.19 -3.34 11.22
N ALA A 257 -4.51 -3.56 11.10
CA ALA A 257 -5.44 -3.47 12.20
C ALA A 257 -5.63 -4.83 12.89
N ASP A 258 -5.84 -4.79 14.20
CA ASP A 258 -6.22 -5.95 15.00
C ASP A 258 -7.72 -5.86 15.30
N GLY A 259 -8.49 -6.92 15.05
CA GLY A 259 -9.87 -6.93 15.56
C GLY A 259 -10.84 -7.93 14.96
N ASP A 260 -12.09 -7.72 15.36
CA ASP A 260 -13.23 -8.58 15.08
C ASP A 260 -13.67 -8.45 13.60
N HIS A 261 -13.48 -9.53 12.84
CA HIS A 261 -13.87 -9.57 11.43
C HIS A 261 -15.38 -9.46 11.23
N ALA A 262 -16.19 -10.00 12.16
CA ALA A 262 -17.65 -9.86 12.09
C ALA A 262 -18.06 -8.40 12.20
N HIS A 263 -17.41 -7.67 13.11
CA HIS A 263 -17.59 -6.23 13.26
C HIS A 263 -17.28 -5.46 11.97
N MET A 264 -16.14 -5.76 11.32
CA MET A 264 -15.79 -5.11 10.06
C MET A 264 -16.79 -5.46 8.94
N LEU A 265 -17.26 -6.70 8.86
CA LEU A 265 -18.32 -7.09 7.92
C LEU A 265 -19.60 -6.28 8.15
N GLN A 266 -19.97 -6.00 9.40
CA GLN A 266 -21.09 -5.11 9.69
C GLN A 266 -20.84 -3.68 9.20
N VAL A 267 -19.62 -3.15 9.33
CA VAL A 267 -19.25 -1.83 8.77
C VAL A 267 -19.46 -1.84 7.26
N LEU A 268 -18.89 -2.83 6.57
CA LEU A 268 -18.98 -2.98 5.12
C LEU A 268 -20.43 -3.11 4.64
N SER A 269 -21.30 -3.76 5.43
CA SER A 269 -22.73 -3.92 5.10
C SER A 269 -23.48 -2.59 4.94
N LYS A 270 -22.95 -1.48 5.49
CA LYS A 270 -23.55 -0.15 5.34
C LYS A 270 -22.85 0.73 4.32
N CYS A 271 -21.70 0.31 3.80
CA CYS A 271 -20.89 1.07 2.85
C CYS A 271 -21.23 0.69 1.40
N GLY A 272 -22.51 0.78 1.01
CA GLY A 272 -22.97 0.31 -0.30
C GLY A 272 -22.41 1.04 -1.54
N ASN A 273 -21.83 2.23 -1.36
CA ASN A 273 -21.27 3.05 -2.44
C ASN A 273 -19.73 2.94 -2.55
N LEU A 274 -19.11 1.97 -1.90
CA LEU A 274 -17.67 1.76 -2.01
C LEU A 274 -17.28 1.43 -3.45
N ILE A 275 -16.23 2.12 -3.91
CA ILE A 275 -15.54 1.95 -5.19
C ILE A 275 -14.22 1.22 -4.98
N SER A 276 -13.51 1.53 -3.88
CA SER A 276 -12.24 0.90 -3.52
C SER A 276 -12.24 0.47 -2.05
N LEU A 277 -11.80 -0.76 -1.81
CA LEU A 277 -11.68 -1.36 -0.49
C LEU A 277 -10.29 -1.99 -0.34
N ASN A 278 -9.50 -1.50 0.61
CA ASN A 278 -8.21 -2.09 0.96
C ASN A 278 -8.24 -2.53 2.42
N LEU A 279 -8.03 -3.82 2.66
CA LEU A 279 -8.00 -4.42 3.99
C LEU A 279 -6.63 -5.07 4.24
N SER A 280 -6.06 -4.76 5.38
CA SER A 280 -4.91 -5.44 5.95
C SER A 280 -5.12 -5.60 7.44
N PHE A 281 -5.11 -6.85 7.88
CA PHE A 281 -5.27 -7.24 9.27
C PHE A 281 -4.05 -8.02 9.69
N ARG A 282 -3.57 -7.76 10.90
CA ARG A 282 -2.48 -8.55 11.46
C ARG A 282 -2.96 -9.96 11.73
N PRO A 283 -2.11 -10.98 11.50
CA PRO A 283 -2.37 -12.31 12.03
C PRO A 283 -2.41 -12.24 13.55
N LEU A 284 -3.45 -12.82 14.13
CA LEU A 284 -3.43 -13.11 15.56
C LEU A 284 -2.28 -14.09 15.83
N PRO A 285 -1.40 -13.85 16.81
CA PRO A 285 -0.32 -14.77 17.12
C PRO A 285 -0.92 -16.13 17.47
N ALA A 286 -0.43 -17.20 16.85
CA ALA A 286 -0.98 -18.56 16.97
C ALA A 286 -1.07 -19.06 18.43
N THR A 287 -0.26 -18.49 19.33
CA THR A 287 -0.31 -18.75 20.78
C THR A 287 -1.64 -18.33 21.42
N SER A 288 -2.36 -17.36 20.85
CA SER A 288 -3.64 -16.87 21.37
C SER A 288 -4.83 -17.80 21.11
N ILE A 289 -4.69 -18.80 20.24
CA ILE A 289 -5.78 -19.74 19.89
C ILE A 289 -5.88 -20.91 20.89
N LYS A 290 -4.81 -21.20 21.66
CA LYS A 290 -4.83 -22.25 22.71
C LYS A 290 -5.20 -21.72 24.10
N LEU A 291 -5.69 -20.50 24.17
CA LEU A 291 -5.92 -19.76 25.41
C LEU A 291 -7.34 -19.98 25.96
N ASP A 292 -7.88 -21.19 25.84
CA ASP A 292 -9.10 -21.60 26.57
C ASP A 292 -8.87 -21.69 28.10
N HIS A 293 -7.63 -21.48 28.59
CA HIS A 293 -7.23 -21.74 29.98
C HIS A 293 -6.35 -20.67 30.64
N PHE A 294 -6.17 -19.47 30.09
CA PHE A 294 -5.72 -18.40 30.99
C PHE A 294 -6.94 -17.88 31.73
N ASP A 295 -6.84 -17.90 33.05
CA ASP A 295 -7.63 -17.12 33.99
C ASP A 295 -7.51 -15.63 33.62
N ILE A 296 -8.22 -15.23 32.56
CA ILE A 296 -8.52 -13.84 32.26
C ILE A 296 -9.36 -13.35 33.44
N ASP A 297 -8.95 -12.20 33.97
CA ASP A 297 -9.65 -11.40 34.96
C ASP A 297 -11.18 -11.61 34.86
N PRO A 298 -11.88 -12.00 35.95
CA PRO A 298 -13.29 -12.40 35.93
C PRO A 298 -14.28 -11.27 35.62
N ASP A 299 -13.82 -10.13 35.12
CA ASP A 299 -14.72 -9.16 34.50
C ASP A 299 -15.24 -9.77 33.20
N PRO A 300 -16.53 -10.16 33.15
CA PRO A 300 -17.08 -10.80 31.97
C PRO A 300 -16.90 -9.82 30.80
N PRO A 301 -16.39 -10.28 29.63
CA PRO A 301 -16.40 -9.47 28.43
C PRO A 301 -17.86 -9.10 28.19
N THR A 302 -18.22 -7.86 28.55
CA THR A 302 -19.62 -7.43 28.69
C THR A 302 -20.27 -7.22 27.33
N THR A 303 -19.53 -7.50 26.26
CA THR A 303 -19.99 -7.46 24.88
C THR A 303 -19.96 -8.88 24.33
N ALA A 304 -21.14 -9.45 24.16
CA ALA A 304 -21.31 -10.70 23.42
C ALA A 304 -20.60 -10.59 22.05
N PRO A 305 -20.02 -11.69 21.52
CA PRO A 305 -19.37 -11.67 20.21
C PRO A 305 -20.32 -11.10 19.18
N THR A 306 -19.83 -10.18 18.37
CA THR A 306 -20.63 -9.51 17.35
C THR A 306 -21.11 -10.56 16.34
N PRO A 307 -22.43 -10.71 16.13
CA PRO A 307 -22.93 -11.74 15.22
C PRO A 307 -22.50 -11.41 13.79
N PHE A 308 -22.18 -12.46 13.03
CA PHE A 308 -22.00 -12.35 11.58
C PHE A 308 -23.30 -11.87 10.91
N PRO A 309 -23.21 -11.17 9.78
CA PRO A 309 -24.40 -10.81 9.02
C PRO A 309 -25.16 -12.07 8.57
N ASP A 310 -26.49 -12.00 8.51
CA ASP A 310 -27.31 -13.14 8.08
C ASP A 310 -27.23 -13.40 6.55
N PHE A 311 -26.77 -12.40 5.78
CA PHE A 311 -26.77 -12.42 4.33
C PHE A 311 -25.42 -11.92 3.76
N PRO A 312 -25.04 -12.38 2.55
CA PRO A 312 -23.91 -11.80 1.84
C PRO A 312 -24.06 -10.29 1.66
N ILE A 313 -22.97 -9.57 1.91
CA ILE A 313 -22.85 -8.13 1.74
C ILE A 313 -22.64 -7.83 0.26
N ILE A 314 -23.59 -7.11 -0.33
CA ILE A 314 -23.53 -6.71 -1.73
C ILE A 314 -22.92 -5.31 -1.83
N LEU A 315 -21.79 -5.20 -2.53
CA LEU A 315 -21.12 -3.93 -2.82
C LEU A 315 -21.16 -3.71 -4.35
N PRO A 316 -22.28 -3.18 -4.87
CA PRO A 316 -22.52 -3.14 -6.32
C PRO A 316 -21.59 -2.18 -7.07
N SER A 317 -21.05 -1.17 -6.40
CA SER A 317 -20.18 -0.15 -6.98
C SER A 317 -18.69 -0.47 -6.83
N LEU A 318 -18.33 -1.58 -6.17
CA LEU A 318 -16.93 -1.87 -5.86
C LEU A 318 -16.18 -2.26 -7.14
N ILE A 319 -15.17 -1.48 -7.49
CA ILE A 319 -14.31 -1.65 -8.67
C ILE A 319 -12.98 -2.29 -8.27
N ASP A 320 -12.47 -1.95 -7.10
CA ASP A 320 -11.15 -2.35 -6.61
C ASP A 320 -11.26 -2.95 -5.21
N ILE A 321 -10.72 -4.16 -5.05
CA ILE A 321 -10.55 -4.79 -3.75
C ILE A 321 -9.12 -5.29 -3.59
N SER A 322 -8.52 -4.97 -2.44
CA SER A 322 -7.18 -5.39 -2.07
C SER A 322 -7.17 -5.98 -0.67
N PHE A 323 -6.59 -7.18 -0.53
CA PHE A 323 -6.26 -7.80 0.75
C PHE A 323 -4.74 -7.86 0.90
N ASP A 324 -4.18 -7.23 1.91
CA ASP A 324 -2.72 -7.14 2.11
C ASP A 324 -2.28 -7.72 3.45
N LYS A 325 -1.33 -8.65 3.44
CA LYS A 325 -0.74 -9.33 4.61
C LYS A 325 -1.76 -9.95 5.56
N MET A 326 -2.88 -10.42 5.03
CA MET A 326 -3.94 -11.07 5.82
C MET A 326 -3.70 -12.58 5.94
N ALA A 327 -4.15 -13.19 7.04
CA ALA A 327 -4.19 -14.64 7.16
C ALA A 327 -5.15 -15.26 6.12
N THR A 328 -4.86 -16.50 5.71
CA THR A 328 -5.61 -17.22 4.68
C THR A 328 -7.06 -17.43 5.09
N ASP A 329 -7.29 -17.84 6.34
CA ASP A 329 -8.64 -18.05 6.89
C ASP A 329 -9.42 -16.74 6.93
N THR A 330 -8.80 -15.64 7.38
CA THR A 330 -9.41 -14.31 7.38
C THR A 330 -9.82 -13.88 5.97
N CYS A 331 -8.94 -14.04 4.97
CA CYS A 331 -9.29 -13.76 3.58
C CYS A 331 -10.50 -14.59 3.13
N GLY A 332 -10.49 -15.89 3.42
CA GLY A 332 -11.59 -16.81 3.11
C GLY A 332 -12.93 -16.35 3.70
N HIS A 333 -12.93 -15.86 4.94
CA HIS A 333 -14.12 -15.30 5.57
C HIS A 333 -14.65 -14.08 4.82
N TYR A 334 -13.82 -13.09 4.49
CA TYR A 334 -14.29 -11.93 3.72
C TYR A 334 -14.82 -12.34 2.33
N LEU A 335 -14.12 -13.23 1.64
CA LEU A 335 -14.54 -13.74 0.33
C LEU A 335 -15.91 -14.44 0.38
N GLN A 336 -16.19 -15.19 1.44
CA GLN A 336 -17.50 -15.85 1.61
C GLN A 336 -18.64 -14.82 1.70
N TRP A 337 -18.43 -13.76 2.48
CA TRP A 337 -19.47 -12.78 2.80
C TRP A 337 -19.62 -11.66 1.77
N LEU A 338 -18.62 -11.37 0.94
CA LEU A 338 -18.69 -10.28 -0.02
C LEU A 338 -19.25 -10.72 -1.38
N SER A 339 -20.05 -9.85 -2.00
CA SER A 339 -20.56 -9.98 -3.37
C SER A 339 -20.33 -8.68 -4.14
N THR A 340 -19.52 -8.72 -5.19
CA THR A 340 -18.97 -7.54 -5.87
C THR A 340 -19.10 -7.67 -7.40
N PRO A 341 -20.32 -7.55 -7.95
CA PRO A 341 -20.57 -7.85 -9.37
C PRO A 341 -19.79 -6.96 -10.35
N SER A 342 -19.50 -5.72 -9.94
CA SER A 342 -18.79 -4.72 -10.76
C SER A 342 -17.27 -4.73 -10.59
N LEU A 343 -16.72 -5.71 -9.84
CA LEU A 343 -15.29 -5.75 -9.53
C LEU A 343 -14.45 -5.89 -10.79
N ARG A 344 -13.44 -5.02 -10.94
CA ARG A 344 -12.51 -5.02 -12.07
C ARG A 344 -11.08 -5.34 -11.67
N HIS A 345 -10.67 -4.92 -10.47
CA HIS A 345 -9.33 -5.15 -9.95
C HIS A 345 -9.43 -5.91 -8.64
N PHE A 346 -8.76 -7.06 -8.58
CA PHE A 346 -8.64 -7.88 -7.38
C PHE A 346 -7.16 -8.08 -7.08
N ALA A 347 -6.74 -7.65 -5.90
CA ALA A 347 -5.39 -7.90 -5.39
C ALA A 347 -5.46 -8.63 -4.06
N MET A 348 -4.61 -9.63 -3.88
CA MET A 348 -4.52 -10.37 -2.64
C MET A 348 -3.08 -10.78 -2.38
N GLN A 349 -2.57 -10.39 -1.22
CA GLN A 349 -1.34 -10.87 -0.63
C GLN A 349 -1.69 -11.44 0.74
N ASN A 350 -1.56 -12.75 0.90
CA ASN A 350 -1.79 -13.39 2.19
C ASN A 350 -0.47 -13.88 2.80
N LEU A 351 -0.52 -14.47 3.99
CA LEU A 351 0.68 -14.95 4.69
C LEU A 351 1.24 -16.25 4.09
N GLY A 352 0.49 -16.89 3.20
CA GLY A 352 0.99 -17.86 2.24
C GLY A 352 1.52 -19.13 2.86
N LEU A 353 2.66 -19.56 2.35
CA LEU A 353 3.28 -20.82 2.75
C LEU A 353 3.79 -20.79 4.20
N ALA A 354 4.24 -19.63 4.69
CA ALA A 354 4.69 -19.49 6.08
C ALA A 354 3.58 -19.82 7.09
N GLU A 355 2.33 -19.42 6.80
CA GLU A 355 1.16 -19.77 7.61
C GLU A 355 0.88 -21.29 7.57
N ILE A 356 0.97 -21.88 6.38
CA ILE A 356 0.73 -23.32 6.20
C ILE A 356 1.80 -24.17 6.87
N GLU A 357 3.07 -23.79 6.77
CA GLU A 357 4.18 -24.50 7.42
C GLU A 357 3.98 -24.58 8.93
N HIS A 358 3.50 -23.49 9.55
CA HIS A 358 3.17 -23.48 10.97
C HIS A 358 2.03 -24.43 11.34
N ARG A 359 0.98 -24.49 10.51
CA ARG A 359 -0.16 -25.41 10.71
C ARG A 359 0.20 -26.87 10.45
N ILE A 360 1.03 -27.15 9.43
CA ILE A 360 1.58 -28.49 9.17
C ILE A 360 2.44 -28.95 10.36
N ALA A 361 3.24 -28.05 10.93
CA ALA A 361 4.01 -28.36 12.14
C ALA A 361 3.10 -28.68 13.36
N SER A 362 1.82 -28.28 13.30
CA SER A 362 0.77 -28.60 14.27
C SER A 362 -0.07 -29.82 13.90
N ASP A 363 0.42 -30.68 12.97
CA ASP A 363 -0.21 -31.92 12.48
C ASP A 363 -1.51 -31.72 11.66
N GLU A 364 -1.77 -30.50 11.16
CA GLU A 364 -2.85 -30.26 10.22
C GLU A 364 -2.43 -30.67 8.79
N LYS A 365 -3.32 -31.36 8.06
CA LYS A 365 -3.01 -31.75 6.69
C LYS A 365 -3.11 -30.54 5.76
N THR A 366 -2.13 -30.40 4.87
CA THR A 366 -2.07 -29.32 3.86
C THR A 366 -3.37 -29.14 3.08
N TYR A 367 -4.05 -30.23 2.70
CA TYR A 367 -5.32 -30.17 1.97
C TYR A 367 -6.48 -29.60 2.81
N GLU A 368 -6.53 -29.94 4.09
CA GLU A 368 -7.57 -29.46 5.01
C GLU A 368 -7.45 -27.95 5.26
N ILE A 369 -6.23 -27.41 5.15
CA ILE A 369 -5.93 -25.97 5.23
C ILE A 369 -6.30 -25.25 3.93
N MET A 370 -5.85 -25.77 2.78
CA MET A 370 -5.98 -25.09 1.49
C MET A 370 -7.37 -25.17 0.86
N ALA A 371 -8.08 -26.29 1.06
CA ALA A 371 -9.34 -26.54 0.35
C ALA A 371 -10.46 -25.54 0.73
N PRO A 372 -10.73 -25.26 2.02
CA PRO A 372 -11.77 -24.28 2.40
C PRO A 372 -11.51 -22.90 1.80
N PHE A 373 -10.25 -22.45 1.80
CA PHE A 373 -9.88 -21.19 1.20
C PHE A 373 -10.10 -21.16 -0.32
N GLY A 374 -9.69 -22.21 -1.03
CA GLY A 374 -9.94 -22.35 -2.46
C GLY A 374 -11.42 -22.42 -2.82
N ASP A 375 -12.24 -23.06 -1.99
CA ASP A 375 -13.69 -23.12 -2.15
C ASP A 375 -14.33 -21.74 -1.96
N SER A 376 -13.94 -21.01 -0.91
CA SER A 376 -14.38 -19.62 -0.67
C SER A 376 -14.00 -18.68 -1.81
N MET A 377 -12.76 -18.80 -2.32
CA MET A 377 -12.28 -18.02 -3.46
C MET A 377 -13.07 -18.34 -4.74
N THR A 378 -13.35 -19.62 -4.99
CA THR A 378 -14.13 -20.06 -6.15
C THR A 378 -15.57 -19.52 -6.08
N ALA A 379 -16.22 -19.65 -4.92
CA ALA A 379 -17.57 -19.14 -4.68
C ALA A 379 -17.64 -17.61 -4.79
N PHE A 380 -16.61 -16.89 -4.36
CA PHE A 380 -16.50 -15.44 -4.57
C PHE A 380 -16.39 -15.10 -6.05
N MET A 381 -15.46 -15.72 -6.79
CA MET A 381 -15.25 -15.40 -8.20
C MET A 381 -16.42 -15.82 -9.10
N GLN A 382 -17.22 -16.81 -8.72
CA GLN A 382 -18.49 -17.12 -9.39
C GLN A 382 -19.49 -15.95 -9.41
N ARG A 383 -19.39 -15.03 -8.44
CA ARG A 383 -20.26 -13.85 -8.32
C ARG A 383 -19.67 -12.61 -8.99
N VAL A 384 -18.41 -12.67 -9.44
CA VAL A 384 -17.71 -11.56 -10.09
C VAL A 384 -17.77 -11.74 -11.59
N THR A 385 -18.42 -10.81 -12.30
CA THR A 385 -18.67 -10.96 -13.74
C THR A 385 -17.75 -10.14 -14.63
N CYS A 386 -17.03 -9.15 -14.08
CA CYS A 386 -16.33 -8.14 -14.87
C CYS A 386 -14.84 -7.98 -14.49
N LEU A 387 -14.22 -9.00 -13.90
CA LEU A 387 -12.84 -8.90 -13.44
C LEU A 387 -11.87 -8.79 -14.61
N GLN A 388 -11.03 -7.74 -14.61
CA GLN A 388 -10.07 -7.45 -15.67
C GLN A 388 -8.64 -7.73 -15.23
N THR A 389 -8.31 -7.42 -13.97
CA THR A 389 -6.98 -7.60 -13.40
C THR A 389 -7.07 -8.40 -12.11
N MET A 390 -6.24 -9.42 -12.00
CA MET A 390 -6.14 -10.27 -10.83
C MET A 390 -4.68 -10.41 -10.42
N GLN A 391 -4.37 -10.02 -9.20
CA GLN A 391 -3.06 -10.19 -8.58
C GLN A 391 -3.18 -11.06 -7.33
N ILE A 392 -2.43 -12.15 -7.29
CA ILE A 392 -2.34 -13.02 -6.13
C ILE A 392 -0.87 -13.21 -5.79
N VAL A 393 -0.49 -12.89 -4.56
CA VAL A 393 0.87 -12.98 -4.05
C VAL A 393 0.88 -13.82 -2.79
N ASN A 394 1.90 -14.69 -2.65
CA ASN A 394 2.17 -15.51 -1.49
C ASN A 394 0.90 -16.20 -1.00
N SER A 395 0.21 -16.95 -1.88
CA SER A 395 -1.10 -17.54 -1.57
C SER A 395 -1.07 -19.06 -1.66
N PRO A 396 -1.67 -19.80 -0.72
CA PRO A 396 -1.66 -21.25 -0.75
C PRO A 396 -2.83 -21.79 -1.58
N LEU A 397 -3.00 -21.29 -2.80
CA LEU A 397 -4.01 -21.81 -3.74
C LEU A 397 -3.36 -22.88 -4.63
N PRO A 398 -3.80 -24.14 -4.56
CA PRO A 398 -3.29 -25.16 -5.47
C PRO A 398 -3.76 -24.90 -6.91
N ASP A 399 -2.99 -25.40 -7.89
CA ASP A 399 -3.29 -25.29 -9.32
C ASP A 399 -4.75 -25.66 -9.68
N ARG A 400 -5.32 -26.68 -9.02
CA ARG A 400 -6.68 -27.14 -9.32
C ARG A 400 -7.73 -26.11 -8.94
N GLN A 401 -7.66 -25.56 -7.73
CA GLN A 401 -8.57 -24.52 -7.26
C GLN A 401 -8.34 -23.23 -8.03
N MET A 402 -7.09 -22.86 -8.31
CA MET A 402 -6.81 -21.70 -9.17
C MET A 402 -7.45 -21.85 -10.55
N LEU A 403 -7.38 -23.03 -11.18
CA LEU A 403 -8.06 -23.28 -12.45
C LEU A 403 -9.59 -23.19 -12.34
N GLN A 404 -10.18 -23.63 -11.23
CA GLN A 404 -11.61 -23.46 -10.98
C GLN A 404 -11.98 -21.98 -10.87
N VAL A 405 -11.23 -21.21 -10.07
CA VAL A 405 -11.37 -19.76 -9.92
C VAL A 405 -11.31 -19.07 -11.29
N LEU A 406 -10.24 -19.32 -12.05
CA LEU A 406 -10.03 -18.71 -13.36
C LEU A 406 -11.06 -19.14 -14.42
N SER A 407 -11.71 -20.29 -14.24
CA SER A 407 -12.76 -20.75 -15.17
C SER A 407 -14.02 -19.87 -15.15
N HIS A 408 -14.19 -19.07 -14.09
CA HIS A 408 -15.28 -18.10 -13.96
C HIS A 408 -14.93 -16.71 -14.51
N LEU A 409 -13.67 -16.47 -14.88
CA LEU A 409 -13.15 -15.15 -15.22
C LEU A 409 -12.88 -15.02 -16.71
N SER A 410 -13.95 -14.96 -17.52
CA SER A 410 -13.86 -14.87 -18.98
C SER A 410 -13.17 -13.59 -19.46
N ASP A 411 -13.39 -12.50 -18.75
CA ASP A 411 -12.99 -11.14 -19.13
C ASP A 411 -11.62 -10.74 -18.57
N LEU A 412 -10.94 -11.67 -17.89
CA LEU A 412 -9.64 -11.43 -17.27
C LEU A 412 -8.58 -11.14 -18.34
N GLN A 413 -7.98 -9.96 -18.27
CA GLN A 413 -6.97 -9.47 -19.22
C GLN A 413 -5.56 -9.55 -18.66
N GLU A 414 -5.41 -9.37 -17.35
CA GLU A 414 -4.12 -9.39 -16.66
C GLU A 414 -4.17 -10.33 -15.44
N LEU A 415 -3.23 -11.27 -15.42
CA LEU A 415 -3.02 -12.19 -14.30
C LEU A 415 -1.60 -12.04 -13.78
N SER A 416 -1.47 -11.72 -12.49
CA SER A 416 -0.19 -11.64 -11.79
C SER A 416 -0.15 -12.64 -10.65
N LEU A 417 0.80 -13.58 -10.70
CA LEU A 417 1.03 -14.58 -9.66
C LEU A 417 2.43 -14.38 -9.08
N GLY A 418 2.53 -14.16 -7.77
CA GLY A 418 3.79 -13.91 -7.07
C GLY A 418 4.01 -14.85 -5.89
N GLU A 419 5.20 -15.42 -5.69
CA GLU A 419 5.52 -16.24 -4.51
C GLU A 419 4.52 -17.40 -4.32
N MET A 420 4.07 -18.02 -5.41
CA MET A 420 3.06 -19.08 -5.39
C MET A 420 3.63 -20.40 -5.89
N ASN A 421 3.06 -21.50 -5.39
CA ASN A 421 3.37 -22.85 -5.86
C ASN A 421 2.67 -23.17 -7.19
N VAL A 422 2.94 -22.37 -8.23
CA VAL A 422 2.35 -22.52 -9.56
C VAL A 422 3.01 -23.64 -10.32
N GLY A 423 2.27 -24.73 -10.56
CA GLY A 423 2.76 -25.87 -11.30
C GLY A 423 2.41 -25.85 -12.79
N GLY A 424 2.91 -26.87 -13.49
CA GLY A 424 2.58 -27.09 -14.90
C GLY A 424 1.12 -27.49 -15.14
N LEU A 425 0.30 -27.75 -14.11
CA LEU A 425 -1.14 -28.00 -14.30
C LEU A 425 -1.86 -26.69 -14.61
N LEU A 426 -1.59 -25.62 -13.85
CA LEU A 426 -2.17 -24.29 -14.07
C LEU A 426 -1.80 -23.75 -15.46
N LEU A 427 -0.52 -23.76 -15.82
CA LEU A 427 -0.05 -23.25 -17.12
C LEU A 427 -0.64 -24.05 -18.30
N ARG A 428 -0.72 -25.39 -18.18
CA ARG A 428 -1.38 -26.20 -19.21
C ARG A 428 -2.86 -25.87 -19.33
N GLY A 429 -3.53 -25.55 -18.22
CA GLY A 429 -4.94 -25.13 -18.20
C GLY A 429 -5.18 -23.78 -18.88
N LEU A 430 -4.32 -22.78 -18.61
CA LEU A 430 -4.34 -21.46 -19.27
C LEU A 430 -4.13 -21.52 -20.79
N GLY A 431 -3.42 -22.54 -21.27
CA GLY A 431 -3.19 -22.81 -22.68
C GLY A 431 -4.22 -23.74 -23.32
N ARG A 432 -5.29 -24.17 -22.63
CA ARG A 432 -6.30 -25.06 -23.23
C ARG A 432 -7.14 -24.29 -24.24
N VAL A 433 -7.13 -24.79 -25.48
CA VAL A 433 -8.03 -24.37 -26.55
C VAL A 433 -9.26 -25.29 -26.53
N HIS A 434 -10.45 -24.75 -26.79
CA HIS A 434 -11.66 -25.55 -26.86
C HIS A 434 -11.56 -26.55 -28.03
N ALA A 435 -11.32 -27.83 -27.72
CA ALA A 435 -11.34 -28.89 -28.72
C ALA A 435 -12.78 -29.32 -28.97
N GLY A 436 -13.47 -28.60 -29.87
CA GLY A 436 -14.74 -28.88 -30.53
C GLY A 436 -15.71 -29.92 -29.94
N THR A 437 -16.97 -29.51 -29.77
CA THR A 437 -18.23 -30.30 -29.72
C THR A 437 -18.42 -31.36 -28.64
N LYS A 438 -17.41 -31.78 -27.89
CA LYS A 438 -17.66 -32.73 -26.79
C LYS A 438 -18.41 -32.00 -25.67
N PRO A 439 -19.62 -32.46 -25.28
CA PRO A 439 -20.46 -31.78 -24.27
C PRO A 439 -19.81 -31.69 -22.89
N ASN A 440 -18.74 -32.45 -22.64
CA ASN A 440 -17.95 -32.43 -21.41
C ASN A 440 -16.53 -31.87 -21.61
N ALA A 441 -16.28 -31.13 -22.71
CA ALA A 441 -15.00 -30.47 -22.90
C ALA A 441 -14.80 -29.41 -21.79
N PRO A 442 -13.62 -29.37 -21.15
CA PRO A 442 -13.34 -28.38 -20.12
C PRO A 442 -13.50 -26.96 -20.67
N LEU A 443 -14.14 -26.09 -19.90
CA LEU A 443 -14.30 -24.66 -20.21
C LEU A 443 -12.93 -24.02 -20.47
N VAL A 444 -12.87 -23.15 -21.47
CA VAL A 444 -11.68 -22.35 -21.76
C VAL A 444 -11.48 -21.35 -20.63
N THR A 445 -10.30 -21.38 -20.02
CA THR A 445 -9.93 -20.51 -18.91
C THR A 445 -9.35 -19.19 -19.44
N CYS A 446 -9.86 -18.05 -18.98
CA CYS A 446 -9.36 -16.69 -19.28
C CYS A 446 -9.10 -16.44 -20.78
N ARG A 447 -10.19 -16.41 -21.56
CA ARG A 447 -10.15 -16.21 -23.01
C ARG A 447 -9.43 -14.91 -23.39
N GLU A 448 -9.70 -13.84 -22.64
CA GLU A 448 -9.21 -12.49 -22.90
C GLU A 448 -7.83 -12.17 -22.29
N LEU A 449 -7.13 -13.17 -21.74
CA LEU A 449 -5.85 -12.97 -21.07
C LEU A 449 -4.77 -12.49 -22.06
N LYS A 450 -4.25 -11.29 -21.83
CA LYS A 450 -3.23 -10.61 -22.63
C LYS A 450 -1.89 -10.51 -21.90
N ILE A 451 -1.93 -10.34 -20.58
CA ILE A 451 -0.75 -10.08 -19.75
C ILE A 451 -0.67 -11.17 -18.68
N LEU A 452 0.46 -11.87 -18.65
CA LEU A 452 0.80 -12.82 -17.59
C LEU A 452 2.08 -12.36 -16.90
N LYS A 453 2.01 -12.20 -15.59
CA LYS A 453 3.16 -11.88 -14.73
C LYS A 453 3.38 -13.01 -13.73
N LEU A 454 4.61 -13.51 -13.68
CA LEU A 454 5.03 -14.56 -12.77
C LEU A 454 6.24 -14.06 -11.99
N VAL A 455 6.11 -13.95 -10.67
CA VAL A 455 7.16 -13.47 -9.78
C VAL A 455 7.47 -14.57 -8.77
N ASP A 456 8.73 -14.98 -8.65
CA ASP A 456 9.20 -15.96 -7.67
C ASP A 456 8.33 -17.25 -7.62
N CYS A 457 7.97 -17.79 -8.78
CA CYS A 457 7.17 -19.00 -8.90
C CYS A 457 8.08 -20.21 -9.19
N ASP A 458 8.59 -20.85 -8.14
CA ASP A 458 9.68 -21.83 -8.21
C ASP A 458 9.37 -23.10 -9.04
N PHE A 459 8.10 -23.46 -9.21
CA PHE A 459 7.70 -24.66 -9.97
C PHE A 459 7.43 -24.41 -11.46
N VAL A 460 7.51 -23.16 -11.90
CA VAL A 460 7.33 -22.77 -13.31
C VAL A 460 8.60 -23.04 -14.08
N THR A 461 8.54 -23.93 -15.08
CA THR A 461 9.68 -24.21 -15.97
C THR A 461 9.57 -23.44 -17.28
N GLY A 462 10.70 -23.09 -17.89
CA GLY A 462 10.69 -22.40 -19.18
C GLY A 462 9.98 -23.19 -20.29
N THR A 463 10.10 -24.53 -20.29
CA THR A 463 9.37 -25.41 -21.22
C THR A 463 7.84 -25.31 -21.10
N GLN A 464 7.31 -25.10 -19.89
CA GLN A 464 5.87 -24.91 -19.68
C GLN A 464 5.40 -23.56 -20.24
N LEU A 465 6.23 -22.51 -20.10
CA LEU A 465 5.94 -21.19 -20.66
C LEU A 465 5.95 -21.21 -22.20
N VAL A 466 6.96 -21.86 -22.80
CA VAL A 466 7.03 -22.08 -24.25
C VAL A 466 5.75 -22.75 -24.77
N GLU A 467 5.31 -23.81 -24.09
CA GLU A 467 4.11 -24.53 -24.49
C GLU A 467 2.82 -23.72 -24.29
N LEU A 468 2.72 -22.93 -23.22
CA LEU A 468 1.60 -22.03 -22.98
C LEU A 468 1.47 -21.00 -24.10
N VAL A 469 2.55 -20.28 -24.42
CA VAL A 469 2.54 -19.24 -25.47
C VAL A 469 2.23 -19.84 -26.83
N ARG A 470 2.84 -20.99 -27.16
CA ARG A 470 2.58 -21.70 -28.43
C ARG A 470 1.11 -22.05 -28.59
N ARG A 471 0.49 -22.61 -27.54
CA ARG A 471 -0.94 -22.98 -27.58
C ARG A 471 -1.86 -21.76 -27.73
N ARG A 472 -1.58 -20.67 -27.02
CA ARG A 472 -2.37 -19.42 -27.11
C ARG A 472 -2.17 -18.67 -28.42
N SER A 473 -1.04 -18.87 -29.09
CA SER A 473 -0.73 -18.23 -30.37
C SER A 473 -1.19 -19.05 -31.58
N CYS A 474 -1.78 -20.24 -31.37
CA CYS A 474 -2.30 -21.05 -32.46
C CYS A 474 -3.48 -20.34 -33.14
N LYS A 475 -3.44 -20.21 -34.47
CA LYS A 475 -4.50 -19.52 -35.25
C LYS A 475 -5.89 -20.14 -35.11
N GLU A 476 -5.94 -21.42 -34.77
CA GLU A 476 -7.19 -22.16 -34.55
C GLU A 476 -7.79 -21.92 -33.17
N ALA A 477 -7.06 -21.23 -32.28
CA ALA A 477 -7.52 -20.99 -30.94
C ALA A 477 -8.46 -19.79 -30.89
N GLU A 478 -9.67 -19.99 -30.37
CA GLU A 478 -10.62 -18.91 -30.08
C GLU A 478 -10.22 -18.06 -28.86
N ILE A 479 -8.93 -17.98 -28.52
CA ILE A 479 -8.40 -17.25 -27.36
C ILE A 479 -7.45 -16.15 -27.80
N VAL A 480 -7.36 -15.09 -27.01
CA VAL A 480 -6.46 -13.96 -27.29
C VAL A 480 -5.01 -14.40 -27.04
N PRO A 481 -4.10 -14.21 -28.00
CA PRO A 481 -2.69 -14.50 -27.80
C PRO A 481 -2.12 -13.57 -26.72
N LEU A 482 -1.15 -14.06 -25.95
CA LEU A 482 -0.47 -13.24 -24.95
C LEU A 482 0.29 -12.11 -25.67
N GLN A 483 0.11 -10.89 -25.17
CA GLN A 483 0.78 -9.69 -25.65
C GLN A 483 2.01 -9.38 -24.81
N ARG A 484 1.96 -9.71 -23.51
CA ARG A 484 3.06 -9.48 -22.58
C ARG A 484 3.23 -10.65 -21.62
N LEU A 485 4.49 -11.05 -21.42
CA LEU A 485 4.89 -12.06 -20.45
C LEU A 485 6.03 -11.48 -19.60
N ASP A 486 5.77 -11.29 -18.30
CA ASP A 486 6.79 -10.87 -17.34
C ASP A 486 7.14 -12.06 -16.45
N VAL A 487 8.42 -12.43 -16.41
CA VAL A 487 8.96 -13.51 -15.56
C VAL A 487 10.08 -12.95 -14.71
N GLU A 488 9.86 -12.89 -13.41
CA GLU A 488 10.79 -12.29 -12.46
C GLU A 488 11.14 -13.32 -11.37
N ALA A 489 12.42 -13.53 -11.12
CA ALA A 489 12.94 -14.41 -10.08
C ALA A 489 12.50 -15.90 -10.12
N CYS A 490 11.89 -16.41 -11.19
CA CYS A 490 11.54 -17.84 -11.30
C CYS A 490 12.77 -18.72 -11.58
N VAL A 491 13.22 -19.49 -10.59
CA VAL A 491 14.50 -20.24 -10.61
C VAL A 491 14.60 -21.27 -11.75
N GLN A 492 13.49 -21.90 -12.12
CA GLN A 492 13.45 -22.96 -13.14
C GLN A 492 13.22 -22.43 -14.57
N VAL A 493 13.19 -21.11 -14.77
CA VAL A 493 13.08 -20.49 -16.10
C VAL A 493 14.45 -20.02 -16.54
N LEU A 494 15.03 -20.75 -17.49
CA LEU A 494 16.33 -20.41 -18.07
C LEU A 494 16.16 -19.42 -19.21
N ARG A 495 17.16 -18.55 -19.40
CA ARG A 495 17.19 -17.60 -20.53
C ARG A 495 17.04 -18.30 -21.89
N ASN A 496 17.64 -19.48 -22.05
CA ASN A 496 17.57 -20.25 -23.29
C ASN A 496 16.12 -20.65 -23.65
N ASP A 497 15.27 -20.92 -22.66
CA ASP A 497 13.86 -21.24 -22.91
C ASP A 497 13.09 -20.00 -23.43
N LEU A 498 13.48 -18.82 -22.94
CA LEU A 498 12.90 -17.54 -23.31
C LEU A 498 13.37 -17.04 -24.69
N ASP A 499 14.59 -17.39 -25.09
CA ASP A 499 15.10 -17.11 -26.44
C ASP A 499 14.26 -17.82 -27.51
N VAL A 500 13.75 -19.03 -27.23
CA VAL A 500 12.80 -19.73 -28.11
C VAL A 500 11.51 -18.92 -28.29
N LEU A 501 10.97 -18.34 -27.20
CA LEU A 501 9.79 -17.49 -27.27
C LEU A 501 10.04 -16.22 -28.09
N TYR A 502 11.20 -15.61 -27.92
CA TYR A 502 11.58 -14.40 -28.66
C TYR A 502 11.66 -14.66 -30.16
N HIS A 503 12.18 -15.83 -30.56
CA HIS A 503 12.26 -16.24 -31.96
C HIS A 503 10.92 -16.67 -32.55
N ASP A 504 10.15 -17.49 -31.83
CA ASP A 504 8.87 -18.04 -32.32
C ASP A 504 7.74 -17.00 -32.32
N HIS A 505 7.81 -16.00 -31.43
CA HIS A 505 6.73 -15.02 -31.17
C HIS A 505 7.25 -13.58 -31.05
N PRO A 506 7.70 -12.94 -32.14
CA PRO A 506 8.35 -11.62 -32.10
C PRO A 506 7.44 -10.46 -31.66
N LEU A 507 6.11 -10.66 -31.63
CA LEU A 507 5.15 -9.66 -31.15
C LEU A 507 4.91 -9.73 -29.64
N LEU A 508 5.41 -10.77 -28.96
CA LEU A 508 5.29 -10.91 -27.51
C LEU A 508 6.29 -9.98 -26.82
N ALA A 509 5.79 -9.04 -26.03
CA ALA A 509 6.64 -8.25 -25.13
C ALA A 509 7.09 -9.13 -23.95
N LEU A 510 8.36 -9.53 -23.96
CA LEU A 510 8.95 -10.39 -22.94
C LEU A 510 9.84 -9.57 -21.99
N ARG A 511 9.52 -9.60 -20.69
CA ARG A 511 10.39 -9.07 -19.63
C ARG A 511 10.89 -10.22 -18.78
N TYR A 512 12.20 -10.32 -18.63
CA TYR A 512 12.84 -11.33 -17.78
C TYR A 512 13.80 -10.68 -16.80
N ILE A 513 13.63 -11.00 -15.52
CA ILE A 513 14.54 -10.60 -14.44
C ILE A 513 14.97 -11.89 -13.73
N ALA A 514 16.24 -12.26 -13.86
CA ALA A 514 16.78 -13.43 -13.16
C ALA A 514 16.84 -13.18 -11.64
N LYS A 515 16.65 -14.24 -10.84
CA LYS A 515 16.87 -14.18 -9.38
C LYS A 515 18.37 -13.93 -9.15
N MET A 516 18.73 -12.85 -8.46
CA MET A 516 20.11 -12.61 -8.06
C MET A 516 20.45 -13.64 -6.97
N ALA A 517 21.51 -14.41 -7.19
CA ALA A 517 21.93 -15.50 -6.33
C ALA A 517 22.50 -15.01 -4.99
#